data_AF-A0A6N9A0I2-F1
#
_entry.id   AF-A0A6N9A0I2-F1
#
_cell.length_a   1.000
_cell.length_b   1.000
_cell.length_c   1.000
_cell.angle_alpha   90.00
_cell.angle_beta   90.00
_cell.angle_gamma   90.00
#
_symmetry.space_group_name_H-M   'P 1'
#
loop_
_entity.id
_entity.type
_entity.pdbx_description
1 polymer ?
#
loop_
_entity_poly.entity_id
_entity_poly.type
_entity_poly.pdbx_seq_one_letter_code
_entity_poly.pdbx_strand_id
1 'polypeptide(L)'
;MYKELRETRLAKGITLSHLSALTGIAQPNLSRIEAGKVDARYSTLARIARALGVELVISEPPVITLADVKARMADGARRLAEHGIPPPDIEQRLEWKEARGVDTTVERRLLE
;
A
#
# COMPACT_ATOMS: atom_id res chain seq x y z
N MET A 1 4.81 -7.36 0.55
CA MET A 1 6.13 -7.16 1.21
C MET A 1 6.11 -7.28 2.75
N TYR A 2 5.68 -6.28 3.53
CA TYR A 2 5.81 -6.34 5.01
C TYR A 2 5.03 -7.51 5.64
N LYS A 3 3.85 -7.82 5.06
CA LYS A 3 3.04 -8.99 5.40
C LYS A 3 3.80 -10.31 5.14
N GLU A 4 4.43 -10.46 3.97
CA GLU A 4 5.20 -11.67 3.63
C GLU A 4 6.39 -11.89 4.57
N LEU A 5 7.09 -10.82 4.99
CA LEU A 5 8.18 -10.93 5.98
C LEU A 5 7.67 -11.49 7.31
N ARG A 6 6.56 -10.96 7.81
CA ARG A 6 5.92 -11.45 9.05
C ARG A 6 5.47 -12.89 8.91
N GLU A 7 4.81 -13.23 7.80
CA GLU A 7 4.33 -14.59 7.52
C GLU A 7 5.48 -15.58 7.44
N THR A 8 6.57 -15.23 6.73
CA THR A 8 7.79 -16.04 6.65
C THR A 8 8.40 -16.25 8.04
N ARG A 9 8.51 -15.18 8.85
CA ARG A 9 9.02 -15.29 10.21
C ARG A 9 8.18 -16.24 11.06
N LEU A 10 6.85 -16.09 11.02
CA LEU A 10 5.92 -16.92 11.79
C LEU A 10 5.96 -18.39 11.32
N ALA A 11 5.99 -18.63 10.01
CA ALA A 11 6.12 -19.97 9.44
C ALA A 11 7.41 -20.68 9.87
N LYS A 12 8.49 -19.92 10.13
CA LYS A 12 9.76 -20.43 10.65
C LYS A 12 9.83 -20.51 12.18
N GLY A 13 8.76 -20.15 12.90
CA GLY A 13 8.73 -20.15 14.36
C GLY A 13 9.70 -19.15 15.02
N ILE A 14 10.21 -18.18 14.26
CA ILE A 14 11.19 -17.19 14.76
C ILE A 14 10.42 -16.11 15.51
N THR A 15 10.76 -15.83 16.77
CA THR A 15 10.18 -14.71 17.50
C THR A 15 10.79 -13.38 17.06
N LEU A 16 10.12 -12.25 17.35
CA LEU A 16 10.74 -10.94 17.10
C LEU A 16 12.01 -10.71 17.93
N SER A 17 12.10 -11.29 19.14
CA SER A 17 13.32 -11.22 19.96
C SER A 17 14.46 -12.03 19.34
N HIS A 18 14.17 -13.22 18.81
CA HIS A 18 15.15 -14.03 18.10
C HIS A 18 15.60 -13.33 16.80
N LEU A 19 14.67 -12.78 16.01
CA LEU A 19 15.01 -12.00 14.83
C LEU A 19 15.84 -10.74 15.16
N SER A 20 15.56 -10.10 16.31
CA SER A 20 16.36 -8.99 16.83
C SER A 20 17.80 -9.41 17.09
N ALA A 21 18.02 -10.59 17.69
CA ALA A 21 19.35 -11.14 17.92
C ALA A 21 20.08 -11.45 16.60
N LEU A 22 19.37 -12.00 15.59
CA LEU A 22 19.95 -12.34 14.29
C LEU A 22 20.30 -11.11 13.43
N THR A 23 19.54 -10.03 13.56
CA THR A 23 19.66 -8.85 12.67
C THR A 23 20.34 -7.65 13.31
N GLY A 24 20.44 -7.60 14.64
CA GLY A 24 20.81 -6.42 15.41
C GLY A 24 19.78 -5.28 15.34
N ILE A 25 18.58 -5.52 14.81
CA ILE A 25 17.50 -4.53 14.76
C ILE A 25 16.66 -4.70 16.01
N ALA A 26 16.50 -3.64 16.80
CA ALA A 26 15.69 -3.67 18.01
C ALA A 26 14.26 -4.20 17.75
N GLN A 27 13.77 -5.07 18.64
CA GLN A 27 12.44 -5.69 18.55
C GLN A 27 11.29 -4.70 18.31
N PRO A 28 11.20 -3.51 18.95
CA PRO A 28 10.16 -2.53 18.65
C PRO A 28 10.21 -2.04 17.19
N ASN A 29 11.40 -1.89 16.62
CA ASN A 29 11.58 -1.48 15.23
C ASN A 29 11.13 -2.60 14.28
N LEU A 30 11.50 -3.86 14.55
CA LEU A 30 11.02 -5.01 13.77
C LEU A 30 9.48 -5.10 13.79
N SER A 31 8.86 -4.90 14.96
CA SER A 31 7.40 -4.87 15.10
C SER A 31 6.75 -3.79 14.23
N ARG A 32 7.30 -2.56 14.24
CA ARG A 32 6.81 -1.47 13.40
C ARG A 32 6.99 -1.74 11.91
N ILE A 33 8.12 -2.35 11.52
CA ILE A 33 8.41 -2.74 10.12
C ILE A 33 7.41 -3.81 9.67
N GLU A 34 7.24 -4.90 10.43
CA GLU A 34 6.27 -5.97 10.09
C GLU A 34 4.83 -5.46 10.00
N ALA A 35 4.49 -4.43 10.79
CA ALA A 35 3.17 -3.79 10.75
C ALA A 35 3.03 -2.73 9.64
N GLY A 36 4.07 -2.47 8.84
CA GLY A 36 4.07 -1.41 7.82
C GLY A 36 3.92 0.01 8.38
N LYS A 37 4.23 0.21 9.67
CA LYS A 37 4.12 1.51 10.37
C LYS A 37 5.32 2.42 10.17
N VAL A 38 6.34 1.92 9.49
CA VAL A 38 7.54 2.66 9.09
C VAL A 38 7.95 2.21 7.71
N ASP A 39 8.43 3.14 6.90
CA ASP A 39 9.04 2.80 5.63
C ASP A 39 10.49 2.37 5.85
N ALA A 40 10.76 1.08 5.67
CA ALA A 40 12.06 0.51 5.93
C ALA A 40 12.96 0.69 4.72
N ARG A 41 14.20 1.14 4.93
CA ARG A 41 15.22 1.13 3.88
C ARG A 41 15.41 -0.28 3.34
N TYR A 42 15.69 -0.38 2.04
CA TYR A 42 16.01 -1.64 1.38
C TYR A 42 17.09 -2.45 2.12
N SER A 43 18.16 -1.80 2.58
CA SER A 43 19.23 -2.46 3.34
C SER A 43 18.75 -3.13 4.63
N THR A 44 17.77 -2.53 5.32
CA THR A 44 17.13 -3.11 6.50
C THR A 44 16.30 -4.33 6.11
N LEU A 45 15.50 -4.22 5.04
CA LEU A 45 14.69 -5.32 4.53
C LEU A 45 15.54 -6.50 4.08
N ALA A 46 16.62 -6.24 3.33
CA ALA A 46 17.57 -7.26 2.89
C ALA A 46 18.28 -7.94 4.07
N ARG A 47 18.56 -7.22 5.17
CA ARG A 47 19.10 -7.81 6.39
C ARG A 47 18.10 -8.73 7.08
N ILE A 48 16.83 -8.34 7.15
CA ILE A 48 15.75 -9.19 7.69
C ILE A 48 15.55 -10.44 6.82
N ALA A 49 15.46 -10.27 5.50
CA ALA A 49 15.30 -11.36 4.55
C ALA A 49 16.42 -12.41 4.67
N ARG A 50 17.69 -11.96 4.73
CA ARG A 50 18.85 -12.83 4.98
C ARG A 50 18.76 -13.59 6.30
N ALA A 51 18.38 -12.91 7.39
CA ALA A 51 18.20 -13.57 8.70
C ALA A 51 17.05 -14.60 8.69
N LEU A 52 16.04 -14.37 7.85
CA LEU A 52 14.96 -15.32 7.61
C LEU A 52 15.32 -16.38 6.56
N GLY A 53 16.49 -16.33 5.93
CA GLY A 53 16.90 -17.26 4.86
C GLY A 53 15.99 -17.20 3.63
N VAL A 54 15.55 -16.00 3.25
CA VAL A 54 14.81 -15.74 2.01
C VAL A 54 15.48 -14.62 1.22
N GLU A 55 15.27 -14.63 -0.09
CA GLU A 55 15.77 -13.59 -0.98
C GLU A 55 14.73 -12.48 -1.14
N LEU A 56 15.18 -11.23 -1.15
CA LEU A 56 14.32 -10.09 -1.44
C LEU A 56 14.35 -9.85 -2.94
N VAL A 57 13.23 -10.16 -3.61
CA VAL A 57 13.08 -9.94 -5.05
C VAL A 57 12.34 -8.63 -5.27
N ILE A 58 12.92 -7.75 -6.09
CA ILE A 58 12.21 -6.58 -6.61
C ILE A 58 11.51 -7.04 -7.89
N SER A 59 10.19 -7.10 -7.86
CA SER A 59 9.39 -7.37 -9.05
C SER A 59 9.03 -6.08 -9.76
N GLU A 60 8.81 -6.17 -11.07
CA GLU A 60 8.08 -5.12 -11.76
C GLU A 60 6.68 -4.98 -11.15
N PRO A 61 6.14 -3.75 -11.08
CA PRO A 61 4.74 -3.58 -10.72
C PRO A 61 3.87 -4.35 -11.73
N PRO A 62 2.79 -5.00 -11.29
CA PRO A 62 1.91 -5.71 -12.21
C PRO A 62 1.31 -4.74 -13.21
N VAL A 63 1.26 -5.14 -14.48
CA VAL A 63 0.46 -4.41 -15.48
C VAL A 63 -0.99 -4.50 -15.06
N ILE A 64 -1.62 -3.34 -14.86
CA ILE A 64 -3.04 -3.23 -14.53
C ILE A 64 -3.79 -2.76 -15.77
N THR A 65 -4.88 -3.43 -16.09
CA THR A 65 -5.75 -3.04 -17.21
C THR A 65 -6.76 -1.98 -16.76
N LEU A 66 -7.37 -1.28 -17.72
CA LEU A 66 -8.50 -0.40 -17.42
C LEU A 66 -9.68 -1.16 -16.77
N ALA A 67 -9.85 -2.45 -17.08
CA ALA A 67 -10.87 -3.27 -16.44
C ALA A 67 -10.56 -3.50 -14.94
N ASP A 68 -9.29 -3.77 -14.60
CA ASP A 68 -8.86 -3.91 -13.20
C ASP A 68 -9.05 -2.62 -12.41
N VAL A 69 -8.74 -1.48 -13.03
CA VAL A 69 -8.95 -0.16 -12.43
C VAL A 69 -10.43 0.05 -12.15
N LYS A 70 -11.31 -0.22 -13.11
CA LYS A 70 -12.77 -0.10 -12.94
C LYS A 70 -13.30 -1.01 -11.83
N ALA A 71 -12.85 -2.27 -11.78
CA ALA A 71 -13.23 -3.21 -10.74
C ALA A 71 -12.81 -2.72 -9.34
N ARG A 72 -11.56 -2.28 -9.19
CA ARG A 72 -11.05 -1.72 -7.93
C ARG A 72 -11.79 -0.46 -7.50
N MET A 73 -12.18 0.40 -8.46
CA MET A 73 -13.00 1.58 -8.18
C MET A 73 -14.38 1.20 -7.66
N ALA A 74 -15.05 0.22 -8.26
CA ALA A 74 -16.35 -0.27 -7.78
C ALA A 74 -16.25 -0.85 -6.36
N ASP A 75 -15.23 -1.67 -6.09
CA ASP A 75 -14.97 -2.21 -4.75
C ASP A 75 -14.66 -1.12 -3.72
N GLY A 76 -13.92 -0.08 -4.14
CA GLY A 76 -13.66 1.10 -3.33
C GLY A 76 -14.94 1.86 -2.99
N ALA A 77 -15.76 2.16 -4.00
CA ALA A 77 -17.03 2.86 -3.83
C ALA A 77 -17.98 2.10 -2.89
N ARG A 78 -18.09 0.78 -3.03
CA ARG A 78 -18.88 -0.06 -2.12
C ARG A 78 -18.41 0.05 -0.68
N ARG A 79 -17.10 -0.09 -0.45
CA ARG A 79 -16.51 0.01 0.90
C ARG A 79 -16.72 1.38 1.54
N LEU A 80 -16.64 2.45 0.75
CA LEU A 80 -16.90 3.82 1.23
C LEU A 80 -18.37 4.00 1.61
N ALA A 81 -19.30 3.52 0.77
CA ALA A 81 -20.72 3.57 1.04
C ALA A 81 -21.11 2.80 2.32
N GLU A 82 -20.51 1.63 2.57
CA GLU A 82 -20.68 0.86 3.80
C GLU A 82 -20.27 1.66 5.07
N HIS A 83 -19.37 2.63 4.94
CA HIS A 83 -18.94 3.52 6.02
C HIS A 83 -19.64 4.88 5.98
N GLY A 84 -20.72 5.03 5.20
CA GLY A 84 -21.49 6.27 5.09
C GLY A 84 -20.77 7.38 4.32
N ILE A 85 -19.71 7.07 3.58
CA ILE A 85 -18.99 8.02 2.73
C ILE A 85 -19.60 7.94 1.33
N PRO A 86 -20.33 8.98 0.87
CA PRO A 86 -20.95 8.97 -0.45
C PRO A 86 -19.87 9.07 -1.55
N PRO A 87 -20.22 8.67 -2.79
CA PRO A 87 -19.36 8.98 -3.93
C PRO A 87 -19.12 10.50 -4.02
N PRO A 88 -17.94 10.92 -4.48
CA PRO A 88 -17.63 12.33 -4.61
C PRO A 88 -18.58 13.00 -5.60
N ASP A 89 -19.06 14.19 -5.23
CA ASP A 89 -19.79 15.07 -6.15
C ASP A 89 -18.81 15.56 -7.21
N ILE A 90 -18.94 15.03 -8.43
CA ILE A 90 -18.03 15.33 -9.53
C ILE A 90 -18.24 16.77 -10.00
N GLU A 91 -19.49 17.25 -10.05
CA GLU A 91 -19.81 18.62 -10.47
C GLU A 91 -19.17 19.64 -9.53
N GLN A 92 -19.41 19.50 -8.22
CA GLN A 92 -18.83 20.39 -7.22
C GLN A 92 -17.28 20.40 -7.28
N ARG A 93 -16.65 19.27 -7.60
CA ARG A 93 -15.20 19.18 -7.78
C ARG A 93 -14.69 19.91 -9.02
N LEU A 94 -15.44 19.86 -10.12
CA LEU A 94 -15.09 20.59 -11.34
C LEU A 94 -15.25 22.09 -11.14
N GLU A 95 -16.35 22.54 -10.52
CA GLU A 95 -16.55 23.95 -10.15
C GLU A 95 -15.40 24.47 -9.27
N TRP A 96 -14.97 23.69 -8.28
CA TRP A 96 -13.84 24.05 -7.41
C TRP A 96 -12.51 24.21 -8.16
N LYS A 97 -12.29 23.37 -9.18
CA LYS A 97 -11.10 23.41 -10.07
C LYS A 97 -11.16 24.65 -10.98
N GLU A 98 -12.31 24.88 -11.61
CA GLU A 98 -12.55 26.01 -12.51
C GLU A 98 -12.41 27.35 -11.79
N ALA A 99 -12.94 27.46 -10.56
CA ALA A 99 -12.79 28.64 -9.70
C ALA A 99 -11.31 28.96 -9.37
N ARG A 100 -10.40 27.98 -9.54
CA ARG A 100 -8.95 28.14 -9.38
C ARG A 100 -8.21 28.30 -10.70
N GLY A 101 -8.93 28.46 -11.81
CA GLY A 101 -8.37 28.60 -13.15
C GLY A 101 -7.82 27.31 -13.74
N VAL A 102 -8.22 26.14 -13.22
CA VAL A 102 -7.86 24.84 -13.83
C VAL A 102 -8.80 24.56 -15.00
N ASP A 103 -8.25 24.25 -16.17
CA ASP A 103 -9.01 23.80 -17.34
C ASP A 103 -9.58 22.40 -17.12
N THR A 104 -10.90 22.27 -17.20
CA THR A 104 -11.68 21.04 -16.99
C THR A 104 -12.41 20.58 -18.26
N THR A 105 -12.08 21.15 -19.43
CA THR A 105 -12.79 20.90 -20.69
C THR A 105 -12.89 19.41 -21.03
N VAL A 106 -11.83 18.64 -20.75
CA VAL A 106 -11.80 17.19 -20.99
C VAL A 106 -12.71 16.47 -20.01
N GLU A 107 -12.64 16.77 -18.71
CA GLU A 107 -13.48 16.14 -17.71
C GLU A 107 -14.98 16.44 -17.91
N ARG A 108 -15.34 17.68 -18.26
CA ARG A 108 -16.72 18.09 -18.60
C ARG A 108 -17.27 17.24 -19.75
N ARG A 109 -16.50 17.09 -20.83
CA ARG A 109 -16.89 16.27 -21.99
C ARG A 109 -17.11 14.79 -21.63
N LEU A 110 -16.43 14.27 -20.61
CA LEU A 110 -16.58 12.88 -20.17
C LEU A 110 -17.85 12.64 -19.34
N LEU A 111 -18.58 13.69 -18.95
CA LEU A 111 -19.82 13.63 -18.15
C LEU A 111 -21.10 13.85 -18.98
N GLU A 112 -20.98 14.33 -20.22
CA GLU A 112 -22.06 14.47 -21.21
C GLU A 112 -22.43 13.13 -21.86
#